data_AF-A0A7C5QJF6-F1
#
_entry.id   AF-A0A7C5QJF6-F1
#
_cell.length_a   1.000
_cell.length_b   1.000
_cell.length_c   1.000
_cell.angle_alpha   90.00
_cell.angle_beta   90.00
_cell.angle_gamma   90.00
#
_symmetry.space_group_name_H-M   'P 1'
#
loop_
_entity.id
_entity.type
_entity.pdbx_description
1 polymer ?
#
loop_
_entity_poly.entity_id
_entity_poly.type
_entity_poly.pdbx_seq_one_letter_code
_entity_poly.pdbx_strand_id
1 'polypeptide(L)'
;MASAPSSKPAMPLEPAWLGRFAKRPNRPARPSCPCPTTPSPGRRSSSARTGMRRARAASPTARRCEVREGPLVVFTLAGQAAAGAYAILAGLQLVAGAPPVLLDLRALLALALVVLLGMATSLLHLGAPQGAYRALRGLRTSWLSREVLAALFFAACLAVQAGATLWGARHTPASLALLTALAGLALIYCMARAYMLRTMAAWDTPAVLFSFLTTAAVLGSLGALVLAPGAREHGPALLWLLALAAAADIALGVGRLRRPISARYGAIRASARPHAGLAALHAGLLIPSTVWAGWALVAGRSLLPALALALAAEVAGRAQFYRV
;
A
#
# COMPACT_ATOMS: atom_id res chain seq x y z
N MET A 1 25.16 55.19 -51.86
CA MET A 1 25.36 55.33 -50.41
C MET A 1 24.23 56.18 -49.87
N ALA A 2 23.21 55.55 -49.26
CA ALA A 2 22.11 56.26 -48.61
C ALA A 2 21.59 55.37 -47.47
N SER A 3 21.45 56.01 -46.32
CA SER A 3 21.20 55.50 -44.97
C SER A 3 19.84 54.82 -44.79
N ALA A 4 19.83 53.72 -44.04
CA ALA A 4 18.62 53.01 -43.60
C ALA A 4 17.85 53.81 -42.54
N PRO A 5 16.49 53.86 -42.59
CA PRO A 5 15.68 54.34 -41.47
C PRO A 5 15.33 53.19 -40.52
N SER A 6 15.44 53.46 -39.21
CA SER A 6 15.11 52.55 -38.13
C SER A 6 13.59 52.37 -37.99
N SER A 7 13.07 51.17 -38.29
CA SER A 7 11.70 50.78 -37.94
C SER A 7 11.67 50.16 -36.54
N LYS A 8 11.04 50.85 -35.58
CA LYS A 8 10.65 50.28 -34.28
C LYS A 8 9.61 49.17 -34.51
N PRO A 9 9.74 47.96 -33.93
CA PRO A 9 8.63 47.02 -33.92
C PRO A 9 7.58 47.44 -32.88
N ALA A 10 6.31 47.39 -33.31
CA ALA A 10 5.14 47.64 -32.49
C ALA A 10 5.04 46.62 -31.34
N MET A 11 4.70 47.08 -30.14
CA MET A 11 4.38 46.21 -29.00
C MET A 11 3.11 45.40 -29.29
N PRO A 12 3.08 44.08 -29.04
CA PRO A 12 1.82 43.36 -28.98
C PRO A 12 1.06 43.76 -27.71
N LEU A 13 -0.22 44.10 -27.88
CA LEU A 13 -1.17 44.33 -26.80
C LEU A 13 -1.36 43.03 -26.01
N GLU A 14 -0.78 42.97 -24.82
CA GLU A 14 -1.02 41.92 -23.82
C GLU A 14 -2.52 41.86 -23.45
N PRO A 15 -3.17 40.69 -23.46
CA PRO A 15 -4.55 40.55 -23.00
C PRO A 15 -4.68 40.84 -21.50
N ALA A 16 -5.65 41.69 -21.14
CA ALA A 16 -5.93 42.24 -19.80
C ALA A 16 -6.30 41.22 -18.68
N TRP A 17 -5.98 39.93 -18.85
CA TRP A 17 -6.23 38.86 -17.86
C TRP A 17 -4.99 38.54 -17.00
N LEU A 18 -3.80 38.95 -17.41
CA LEU A 18 -2.53 38.72 -16.69
C LEU A 18 -2.38 39.59 -15.42
N GLY A 19 -3.14 40.68 -15.29
CA GLY A 19 -3.12 41.58 -14.13
C GLY A 19 -3.80 41.04 -12.85
N ARG A 20 -4.53 39.91 -12.91
CA ARG A 20 -5.27 39.36 -11.76
C ARG A 20 -4.53 38.31 -10.93
N PHE A 21 -3.31 37.94 -11.31
CA PHE A 21 -2.48 36.99 -10.54
C PHE A 21 -1.35 37.64 -9.73
N ALA A 22 -1.12 38.94 -9.87
CA ALA A 22 0.02 39.64 -9.25
C ALA A 22 -0.21 40.16 -7.81
N LYS A 23 -1.37 39.93 -7.19
CA LYS A 23 -1.64 40.33 -5.79
C LYS A 23 -2.32 39.23 -5.00
N ARG A 24 -1.60 38.16 -4.71
CA ARG A 24 -1.84 37.36 -3.50
C ARG A 24 -0.62 37.53 -2.60
N PRO A 25 -0.75 38.04 -1.36
CA PRO A 25 0.35 38.02 -0.43
C PRO A 25 0.80 36.57 -0.28
N ASN A 26 2.12 36.38 -0.37
CA ASN A 26 2.81 35.12 -0.26
C ASN A 26 2.36 34.42 1.04
N ARG A 27 1.38 33.51 0.95
CA ARG A 27 1.03 32.68 2.10
C ARG A 27 2.27 31.83 2.36
N PRO A 28 2.86 31.85 3.57
CA PRO A 28 3.99 30.99 3.85
C PRO A 28 3.57 29.55 3.52
N ALA A 29 4.42 28.86 2.77
CA ALA A 29 4.29 27.43 2.57
C ALA A 29 4.02 26.79 3.94
N ARG A 30 2.97 25.97 4.04
CA ARG A 30 2.72 25.20 5.26
C ARG A 30 4.03 24.48 5.60
N PRO A 31 4.53 24.57 6.84
CA PRO A 31 5.85 24.07 7.16
C PRO A 31 5.89 22.57 6.85
N SER A 32 6.71 22.20 5.88
CA SER A 32 7.27 20.87 5.76
C SER A 32 7.89 20.51 7.10
N CYS A 33 7.60 19.30 7.61
CA CYS A 33 8.04 18.85 8.92
C CYS A 33 9.52 19.17 9.14
N PRO A 34 9.90 19.90 10.20
CA PRO A 34 11.30 20.05 10.53
C PRO A 34 11.83 18.69 11.01
N CYS A 35 12.85 18.16 10.33
CA CYS A 35 13.67 17.08 10.88
C CYS A 35 14.33 17.55 12.18
N PRO A 36 14.40 16.72 13.22
CA PRO A 36 15.12 17.08 14.43
C PRO A 36 16.61 17.20 14.12
N THR A 37 17.12 18.43 14.12
CA THR A 37 18.56 18.72 14.05
C THR A 37 19.22 18.25 15.34
N THR A 38 20.20 17.35 15.23
CA THR A 38 21.11 17.00 16.34
C THR A 38 21.92 18.22 16.79
N PRO A 39 22.12 18.43 18.10
CA PRO A 39 22.99 19.50 18.57
C PRO A 39 24.45 19.15 18.27
N SER A 40 25.19 20.11 17.72
CA SER A 40 26.64 20.08 17.52
C SER A 40 27.38 19.89 18.86
N PRO A 41 28.49 19.12 18.89
CA PRO A 41 29.21 18.85 20.14
C PRO A 41 30.05 20.07 20.52
N GLY A 42 29.57 20.84 21.50
CA GLY A 42 30.30 21.98 22.04
C GLY A 42 29.81 22.34 23.43
N ARG A 43 30.68 22.12 24.42
CA ARG A 43 30.57 22.42 25.87
C ARG A 43 29.78 21.41 26.71
N ARG A 44 30.54 20.71 27.57
CA ARG A 44 30.04 19.98 28.74
C ARG A 44 29.42 20.98 29.69
N SER A 45 28.11 20.88 29.93
CA SER A 45 27.48 21.43 31.13
C SER A 45 26.49 20.42 31.71
N SER A 46 26.42 20.42 33.03
CA SER A 46 25.91 19.41 33.95
C SER A 46 24.38 19.20 33.96
N SER A 47 23.71 19.16 32.80
CA SER A 47 22.23 18.96 32.71
C SER A 47 21.79 17.55 32.26
N ALA A 48 22.61 16.53 32.51
CA ALA A 48 22.35 15.14 32.08
C ALA A 48 21.05 14.53 32.63
N ARG A 49 20.43 15.12 33.66
CA ARG A 49 19.18 14.63 34.27
C ARG A 49 17.90 15.24 33.69
N THR A 50 17.99 16.38 32.98
CA THR A 50 16.82 17.09 32.44
C THR A 50 16.56 16.76 30.96
N GLY A 51 17.57 16.31 30.23
CA GLY A 51 17.44 15.87 28.82
C GLY A 51 16.70 14.54 28.65
N MET A 52 16.74 13.67 29.67
CA MET A 52 16.17 12.32 29.60
C MET A 52 14.64 12.27 29.74
N ARG A 53 14.02 13.36 30.24
CA ARG A 53 12.55 13.52 30.32
C ARG A 53 11.92 14.04 29.04
N ARG A 54 12.68 14.70 28.14
CA ARG A 54 12.18 15.17 26.84
C ARG A 54 12.23 14.11 25.73
N ALA A 55 12.98 13.02 25.91
CA ALA A 55 13.07 11.92 24.94
C ALA A 55 11.81 11.02 24.87
N ARG A 56 10.88 11.11 25.84
CA ARG A 56 9.66 10.27 25.88
C ARG A 56 8.40 10.93 25.33
N ALA A 57 8.44 12.21 25.00
CA ALA A 57 7.31 12.89 24.40
C ALA A 57 7.60 13.08 22.91
N ALA A 58 7.12 12.14 22.07
CA ALA A 58 7.03 12.38 20.62
C ALA A 58 6.44 13.78 20.39
N SER A 59 7.08 14.58 19.55
CA SER A 59 6.61 15.95 19.30
C SER A 59 5.17 15.91 18.77
N PRO A 60 4.32 16.91 19.07
CA PRO A 60 2.95 16.97 18.57
C PRO A 60 2.85 16.88 17.03
N THR A 61 3.92 17.20 16.32
CA THR A 61 4.06 17.07 14.86
C THR A 61 4.31 15.63 14.42
N ALA A 62 5.19 14.88 15.10
CA ALA A 62 5.43 13.46 14.81
C ALA A 62 4.14 12.64 14.99
N ARG A 63 3.39 12.90 16.07
CA ARG A 63 2.07 12.27 16.29
C ARG A 63 1.04 12.61 15.21
N ARG A 64 1.11 13.79 14.57
CA ARG A 64 0.19 14.17 13.48
C ARG A 64 0.52 13.51 12.14
N CYS A 65 1.79 13.17 11.88
CA CYS A 65 2.19 12.40 10.69
C CYS A 65 1.81 10.92 10.83
N GLU A 66 2.05 10.33 11.99
CA GLU A 66 1.77 8.90 12.24
C GLU A 66 0.27 8.57 12.13
N VAL A 67 -0.61 9.47 12.60
CA VAL A 67 -2.08 9.34 12.46
C VAL A 67 -2.55 9.52 11.01
N ARG A 68 -1.78 10.18 10.14
CA ARG A 68 -2.14 10.40 8.73
C ARG A 68 -1.84 9.22 7.81
N GLU A 69 -0.86 8.41 8.15
CA GLU A 69 -0.41 7.31 7.29
C GLU A 69 -1.15 6.00 7.58
N GLY A 70 -1.66 5.82 8.81
CA GLY A 70 -2.36 4.62 9.25
C GLY A 70 -3.53 4.17 8.36
N PRO A 71 -4.45 5.06 7.93
CA PRO A 71 -5.59 4.64 7.11
C PRO A 71 -5.22 4.12 5.73
N LEU A 72 -4.14 4.64 5.15
CA LEU A 72 -3.63 4.17 3.86
C LEU A 72 -2.98 2.78 4.00
N VAL A 73 -2.33 2.50 5.14
CA VAL A 73 -1.82 1.16 5.46
C VAL A 73 -2.97 0.15 5.56
N VAL A 74 -4.04 0.50 6.29
CA VAL A 74 -5.21 -0.38 6.43
C VAL A 74 -5.86 -0.64 5.07
N PHE A 75 -6.06 0.40 4.26
CA PHE A 75 -6.63 0.26 2.93
C PHE A 75 -5.78 -0.66 2.02
N THR A 76 -4.46 -0.43 1.97
CA THR A 76 -3.57 -1.22 1.11
C THR A 76 -3.49 -2.68 1.54
N LEU A 77 -3.33 -2.96 2.84
CA LEU A 77 -3.29 -4.33 3.34
C LEU A 77 -4.61 -5.06 3.15
N ALA A 78 -5.75 -4.40 3.40
CA ALA A 78 -7.07 -4.99 3.19
C ALA A 78 -7.33 -5.30 1.71
N GLY A 79 -7.00 -4.36 0.82
CA GLY A 79 -7.11 -4.58 -0.63
C GLY A 79 -6.20 -5.70 -1.12
N GLN A 80 -4.95 -5.77 -0.65
CA GLN A 80 -4.00 -6.84 -0.98
C GLN A 80 -4.47 -8.20 -0.49
N ALA A 81 -4.97 -8.30 0.75
CA ALA A 81 -5.50 -9.53 1.31
C ALA A 81 -6.71 -10.03 0.53
N ALA A 82 -7.68 -9.15 0.26
CA ALA A 82 -8.90 -9.51 -0.47
C ALA A 82 -8.61 -9.87 -1.95
N ALA A 83 -7.83 -9.05 -2.65
CA ALA A 83 -7.47 -9.30 -4.05
C ALA A 83 -6.60 -10.55 -4.20
N GLY A 84 -5.62 -10.74 -3.31
CA GLY A 84 -4.75 -11.92 -3.30
C GLY A 84 -5.51 -13.21 -3.03
N ALA A 85 -6.36 -13.23 -2.00
CA ALA A 85 -7.17 -14.40 -1.67
C ALA A 85 -8.14 -14.74 -2.79
N TYR A 86 -8.82 -13.75 -3.36
CA TYR A 86 -9.71 -13.97 -4.50
C TYR A 86 -8.95 -14.53 -5.72
N ALA A 87 -7.82 -13.93 -6.09
CA ALA A 87 -7.03 -14.36 -7.24
C ALA A 87 -6.52 -15.81 -7.08
N ILE A 88 -6.12 -16.20 -5.87
CA ILE A 88 -5.70 -17.57 -5.56
C ILE A 88 -6.89 -18.54 -5.67
N LEU A 89 -8.03 -18.23 -5.04
CA LEU A 89 -9.22 -19.09 -5.11
C LEU A 89 -9.74 -19.24 -6.54
N ALA A 90 -9.78 -18.16 -7.32
CA ALA A 90 -10.12 -18.19 -8.74
C ALA A 90 -9.08 -18.98 -9.53
N GLY A 91 -7.78 -18.83 -9.25
CA GLY A 91 -6.71 -19.59 -9.89
C GLY A 91 -6.82 -21.11 -9.64
N LEU A 92 -7.15 -21.52 -8.41
CA LEU A 92 -7.40 -22.93 -8.10
C LEU A 92 -8.57 -23.48 -8.92
N GLN A 93 -9.67 -22.74 -9.04
CA GLN A 93 -10.82 -23.17 -9.86
C GLN A 93 -10.48 -23.24 -11.35
N LEU A 94 -9.86 -22.19 -11.89
CA LEU A 94 -9.64 -22.03 -13.33
C LEU A 94 -8.47 -22.87 -13.86
N VAL A 95 -7.43 -23.09 -13.06
CA VAL A 95 -6.18 -23.74 -13.49
C VAL A 95 -6.06 -25.14 -12.91
N ALA A 96 -6.37 -25.32 -11.62
CA ALA A 96 -6.25 -26.62 -10.95
C ALA A 96 -7.54 -27.46 -11.01
N GLY A 97 -8.61 -26.95 -11.62
CA GLY A 97 -9.89 -27.65 -11.72
C GLY A 97 -10.59 -27.82 -10.37
N ALA A 98 -10.22 -27.03 -9.36
CA ALA A 98 -10.82 -27.10 -8.05
C ALA A 98 -12.32 -26.75 -8.10
N PRO A 99 -13.15 -27.31 -7.21
CA PRO A 99 -14.59 -27.12 -7.28
C PRO A 99 -14.98 -25.63 -7.13
N PRO A 100 -16.04 -25.17 -7.83
CA PRO A 100 -16.48 -23.78 -7.77
C PRO A 100 -16.93 -23.31 -6.38
N VAL A 101 -17.15 -24.25 -5.44
CA VAL A 101 -17.48 -23.99 -4.03
C VAL A 101 -16.41 -23.19 -3.29
N LEU A 102 -15.17 -23.10 -3.82
CA LEU A 102 -14.13 -22.27 -3.20
C LEU A 102 -14.46 -20.77 -3.18
N LEU A 103 -15.35 -20.30 -4.06
CA LEU A 103 -15.86 -18.92 -4.10
C LEU A 103 -17.35 -18.90 -3.72
N ASP A 104 -17.68 -19.55 -2.60
CA ASP A 104 -19.04 -19.52 -2.05
C ASP A 104 -19.45 -18.13 -1.54
N LEU A 105 -20.71 -17.98 -1.17
CA LEU A 105 -21.25 -16.72 -0.66
C LEU A 105 -20.47 -16.20 0.55
N ARG A 106 -20.02 -17.09 1.46
CA ARG A 106 -19.31 -16.69 2.69
C ARG A 106 -17.96 -16.07 2.36
N ALA A 107 -17.19 -16.72 1.48
CA ALA A 107 -15.92 -16.20 1.00
C ALA A 107 -16.12 -14.87 0.27
N LEU A 108 -17.09 -14.77 -0.64
CA LEU A 108 -17.38 -13.55 -1.40
C LEU A 108 -17.76 -12.37 -0.48
N LEU A 109 -18.64 -12.61 0.50
CA LEU A 109 -19.04 -11.58 1.47
C LEU A 109 -17.89 -11.16 2.37
N ALA A 110 -17.06 -12.11 2.83
CA ALA A 110 -15.89 -11.79 3.66
C ALA A 110 -14.87 -10.94 2.88
N LEU A 111 -14.58 -11.29 1.63
CA LEU A 111 -13.67 -10.53 0.77
C LEU A 111 -14.22 -9.13 0.46
N ALA A 112 -15.52 -9.03 0.16
CA ALA A 112 -16.21 -7.77 -0.05
C ALA A 112 -16.14 -6.89 1.21
N LEU A 113 -16.40 -7.47 2.39
CA LEU A 113 -16.34 -6.75 3.65
C LEU A 113 -14.92 -6.22 3.93
N VAL A 114 -13.89 -7.06 3.74
CA VAL A 114 -12.49 -6.65 3.97
C VAL A 114 -12.11 -5.47 3.08
N VAL A 115 -12.39 -5.54 1.77
CA VAL A 115 -12.04 -4.43 0.86
C VAL A 115 -12.87 -3.18 1.16
N LEU A 116 -14.16 -3.30 1.46
CA LEU A 116 -15.02 -2.17 1.79
C LEU A 116 -14.61 -1.48 3.09
N LEU A 117 -14.21 -2.23 4.13
CA LEU A 117 -13.66 -1.66 5.36
C LEU A 117 -12.34 -0.92 5.10
N GLY A 118 -11.47 -1.49 4.26
CA GLY A 118 -10.26 -0.80 3.80
C GLY A 118 -10.59 0.51 3.08
N MET A 119 -11.55 0.50 2.16
CA MET A 119 -11.98 1.71 1.44
C MET A 119 -12.61 2.74 2.38
N ALA A 120 -13.46 2.31 3.32
CA ALA A 120 -14.10 3.17 4.30
C ALA A 120 -13.08 3.87 5.21
N THR A 121 -12.06 3.15 5.69
CA THR A 121 -10.98 3.75 6.48
C THR A 121 -10.21 4.80 5.70
N SER A 122 -9.93 4.56 4.42
CA SER A 122 -9.34 5.57 3.52
C SER A 122 -10.26 6.79 3.39
N LEU A 123 -11.55 6.60 3.06
CA LEU A 123 -12.52 7.68 2.87
C LEU A 123 -12.75 8.53 4.11
N LEU A 124 -12.88 7.92 5.28
CA LEU A 124 -13.07 8.61 6.56
C LEU A 124 -11.84 9.43 6.96
N HIS A 125 -10.67 9.11 6.40
CA HIS A 125 -9.48 9.93 6.58
C HIS A 125 -9.44 11.17 5.67
N LEU A 126 -10.22 11.20 4.57
CA LEU A 126 -10.36 12.43 3.80
C LEU A 126 -11.15 13.44 4.63
N GLY A 127 -10.54 14.58 4.95
CA GLY A 127 -11.20 15.67 5.69
C GLY A 127 -12.44 16.29 5.01
N ALA A 128 -12.87 15.76 3.86
CA ALA A 128 -14.08 16.17 3.14
C ALA A 128 -14.67 14.97 2.34
N PRO A 129 -15.35 14.01 3.00
CA PRO A 129 -15.84 12.78 2.35
C PRO A 129 -16.87 13.07 1.24
N GLN A 130 -17.65 14.14 1.37
CA GLN A 130 -18.63 14.58 0.36
C GLN A 130 -17.98 14.97 -0.98
N GLY A 131 -16.68 15.28 -1.00
CA GLY A 131 -15.92 15.59 -2.21
C GLY A 131 -15.26 14.38 -2.87
N ALA A 132 -15.42 13.16 -2.34
CA ALA A 132 -14.69 11.98 -2.78
C ALA A 132 -14.91 11.64 -4.27
N TYR A 133 -16.09 11.94 -4.83
CA TYR A 133 -16.36 11.76 -6.27
C TYR A 133 -15.37 12.52 -7.17
N ARG A 134 -14.79 13.62 -6.68
CA ARG A 134 -13.78 14.39 -7.42
C ARG A 134 -12.49 13.61 -7.63
N ALA A 135 -12.22 12.59 -6.81
CA ALA A 135 -11.08 11.70 -7.00
C ALA A 135 -11.15 10.96 -8.35
N LEU A 136 -12.33 10.81 -8.95
CA LEU A 136 -12.52 10.17 -10.27
C LEU A 136 -12.32 11.12 -11.46
N ARG A 137 -12.14 12.43 -11.25
CA ARG A 137 -11.96 13.39 -12.35
C ARG A 137 -10.58 13.32 -13.01
N GLY A 138 -9.62 12.62 -12.38
CA GLY A 138 -8.22 12.57 -12.77
C GLY A 138 -7.75 11.27 -13.43
N LEU A 139 -8.65 10.42 -13.95
CA LEU A 139 -8.31 9.05 -14.38
C LEU A 139 -7.18 8.98 -15.42
N ARG A 140 -7.10 9.99 -16.30
CA ARG A 140 -6.07 10.03 -17.35
C ARG A 140 -4.68 10.34 -16.81
N THR A 141 -4.58 11.14 -15.74
CA THR A 141 -3.31 11.72 -15.27
C THR A 141 -2.83 11.20 -13.92
N SER A 142 -3.74 10.77 -13.05
CA SER A 142 -3.44 10.42 -11.66
C SER A 142 -3.61 8.92 -11.39
N TRP A 143 -2.55 8.29 -10.90
CA TRP A 143 -2.60 6.89 -10.42
C TRP A 143 -3.54 6.71 -9.23
N LEU A 144 -3.66 7.71 -8.35
CA LEU A 144 -4.62 7.69 -7.24
C LEU A 144 -6.07 7.59 -7.75
N SER A 145 -6.39 8.28 -8.85
CA SER A 145 -7.72 8.20 -9.46
C SER A 145 -8.01 6.79 -10.00
N ARG A 146 -7.01 6.18 -10.64
CA ARG A 146 -7.09 4.81 -11.17
C ARG A 146 -7.20 3.77 -10.06
N GLU A 147 -6.52 3.98 -8.94
CA GLU A 147 -6.61 3.13 -7.75
C GLU A 147 -8.02 3.14 -7.17
N VAL A 148 -8.64 4.31 -6.99
CA VAL A 148 -10.03 4.40 -6.53
C VAL A 148 -10.97 3.69 -7.48
N LEU A 149 -10.80 3.88 -8.80
CA LEU A 149 -11.62 3.18 -9.80
C LEU A 149 -11.42 1.66 -9.73
N ALA A 150 -10.18 1.18 -9.64
CA ALA A 150 -9.88 -0.25 -9.54
C ALA A 150 -10.44 -0.86 -8.25
N ALA A 151 -10.40 -0.14 -7.14
CA ALA A 151 -10.98 -0.57 -5.87
C ALA A 151 -12.50 -0.69 -5.95
N LEU A 152 -13.17 0.32 -6.50
CA LEU A 152 -14.61 0.30 -6.74
C LEU A 152 -15.02 -0.82 -7.70
N PHE A 153 -14.27 -1.02 -8.79
CA PHE A 153 -14.55 -2.05 -9.77
C PHE A 153 -14.37 -3.46 -9.19
N PHE A 154 -13.29 -3.70 -8.45
CA PHE A 154 -13.08 -4.96 -7.75
C PHE A 154 -14.18 -5.24 -6.72
N ALA A 155 -14.55 -4.26 -5.89
CA ALA A 155 -15.63 -4.38 -4.92
C ALA A 155 -17.00 -4.63 -5.61
N ALA A 156 -17.27 -3.97 -6.73
CA ALA A 156 -18.49 -4.19 -7.52
C ALA A 156 -18.54 -5.61 -8.10
N CYS A 157 -17.43 -6.14 -8.61
CA CYS A 157 -17.37 -7.51 -9.11
C CYS A 157 -17.64 -8.55 -8.00
N LEU A 158 -17.13 -8.33 -6.78
CA LEU A 158 -17.44 -9.17 -5.62
C LEU A 158 -18.93 -9.08 -5.25
N ALA A 159 -19.50 -7.88 -5.23
CA ALA A 159 -20.91 -7.66 -4.93
C ALA A 159 -21.84 -8.31 -5.96
N VAL A 160 -21.51 -8.23 -7.25
CA VAL A 160 -22.26 -8.89 -8.33
C VAL A 160 -22.25 -10.40 -8.14
N GLN A 161 -21.10 -11.00 -7.81
CA GLN A 161 -21.02 -12.44 -7.55
C GLN A 161 -21.82 -12.84 -6.31
N ALA A 162 -21.65 -12.12 -5.20
CA ALA A 162 -22.41 -12.40 -3.97
C ALA A 162 -23.92 -12.27 -4.21
N GLY A 163 -24.34 -11.23 -4.93
CA GLY A 163 -25.74 -11.03 -5.34
C GLY A 163 -26.24 -12.16 -6.22
N ALA A 164 -25.49 -12.54 -7.25
CA ALA A 164 -25.87 -13.66 -8.13
C ALA A 164 -26.07 -14.95 -7.33
N THR A 165 -25.20 -15.25 -6.37
CA THR A 165 -25.34 -16.41 -5.47
C THR A 165 -26.57 -16.32 -4.59
N LEU A 166 -26.90 -15.12 -4.07
CA LEU A 166 -28.15 -14.87 -3.32
C LEU A 166 -29.41 -15.04 -4.20
N TRP A 167 -29.32 -14.75 -5.50
CA TRP A 167 -30.37 -15.00 -6.48
C TRP A 167 -30.40 -16.43 -7.04
N GLY A 168 -29.65 -17.36 -6.44
CA GLY A 168 -29.70 -18.78 -6.78
C GLY A 168 -28.69 -19.24 -7.83
N ALA A 169 -27.73 -18.39 -8.24
CA ALA A 169 -26.59 -18.84 -9.02
C ALA A 169 -25.79 -19.86 -8.20
N ARG A 170 -25.58 -21.05 -8.78
CA ARG A 170 -24.87 -22.14 -8.09
C ARG A 170 -23.36 -21.89 -8.03
N HIS A 171 -22.80 -21.25 -9.06
CA HIS A 171 -21.36 -21.08 -9.25
C HIS A 171 -21.05 -19.74 -9.94
N THR A 172 -19.89 -19.16 -9.64
CA THR A 172 -19.37 -18.02 -10.40
C THR A 172 -18.91 -18.48 -11.77
N PRO A 173 -19.37 -17.87 -12.88
CA PRO A 173 -18.89 -18.21 -14.22
C PRO A 173 -17.40 -17.86 -14.37
N ALA A 174 -16.65 -18.70 -15.08
CA ALA A 174 -15.20 -18.57 -15.23
C ALA A 174 -14.75 -17.19 -15.75
N SER A 175 -15.52 -16.58 -16.66
CA SER A 175 -15.25 -15.24 -17.19
C SER A 175 -15.33 -14.16 -16.11
N LEU A 176 -16.33 -14.23 -15.23
CA LEU A 176 -16.49 -13.29 -14.12
C LEU A 176 -15.43 -13.53 -13.04
N ALA A 177 -15.07 -14.78 -12.79
CA ALA A 177 -13.97 -15.12 -11.90
C ALA A 177 -12.64 -14.52 -12.38
N LEU A 178 -12.31 -14.72 -13.66
CA LEU A 178 -11.12 -14.14 -14.28
C LEU A 178 -11.15 -12.61 -14.25
N LEU A 179 -12.27 -11.99 -14.62
CA LEU A 179 -12.42 -10.53 -14.62
C LEU A 179 -12.19 -9.94 -13.22
N THR A 180 -12.73 -10.59 -12.19
CA THR A 180 -12.60 -10.13 -10.81
C THR A 180 -11.16 -10.30 -10.29
N ALA A 181 -10.50 -11.40 -10.63
CA ALA A 181 -9.09 -11.61 -10.31
C ALA A 181 -8.21 -10.54 -10.98
N LEU A 182 -8.45 -10.24 -12.26
CA LEU A 182 -7.75 -9.18 -12.99
C LEU A 182 -8.04 -7.80 -12.39
N ALA A 183 -9.26 -7.52 -11.96
CA ALA A 183 -9.62 -6.28 -11.26
C ALA A 183 -8.84 -6.12 -9.95
N GLY A 184 -8.71 -7.20 -9.16
CA GLY A 184 -7.91 -7.21 -7.93
C GLY A 184 -6.41 -6.99 -8.19
N LEU A 185 -5.86 -7.63 -9.22
CA LEU A 185 -4.47 -7.41 -9.62
C LEU A 185 -4.23 -5.98 -10.14
N ALA A 186 -5.19 -5.43 -10.90
CA ALA A 186 -5.15 -4.04 -11.34
C ALA A 186 -5.19 -3.06 -10.17
N LEU A 187 -5.96 -3.36 -9.12
CA LEU A 187 -5.96 -2.59 -7.86
C LEU A 187 -4.57 -2.57 -7.23
N ILE A 188 -3.94 -3.75 -7.04
CA ILE A 188 -2.59 -3.84 -6.46
C ILE A 188 -1.57 -3.09 -7.31
N TYR A 189 -1.69 -3.19 -8.64
CA TYR A 189 -0.83 -2.44 -9.57
C TYR A 189 -0.99 -0.93 -9.41
N CYS A 190 -2.24 -0.44 -9.35
CA CYS A 190 -2.51 0.99 -9.17
C CYS A 190 -1.97 1.49 -7.82
N MET A 191 -2.14 0.73 -6.74
CA MET A 191 -1.56 1.04 -5.43
C MET A 191 -0.04 1.22 -5.53
N ALA A 192 0.67 0.26 -6.12
CA ALA A 192 2.13 0.35 -6.26
C ALA A 192 2.55 1.57 -7.10
N ARG A 193 1.84 1.84 -8.20
CA ARG A 193 2.12 2.99 -9.08
C ARG A 193 1.86 4.34 -8.41
N ALA A 194 0.95 4.41 -7.44
CA ALA A 194 0.73 5.62 -6.64
C ALA A 194 1.95 5.98 -5.79
N TYR A 195 2.78 5.00 -5.40
CA TYR A 195 4.03 5.21 -4.65
C TYR A 195 5.27 5.43 -5.53
N MET A 196 5.28 4.88 -6.75
CA MET A 196 6.42 5.00 -7.68
C MET A 196 6.49 6.41 -8.30
N LEU A 197 6.82 7.39 -7.46
CA LEU A 197 6.95 8.80 -7.80
C LEU A 197 8.41 9.12 -8.11
N ARG A 198 8.68 9.74 -9.26
CA ARG A 198 10.03 10.17 -9.67
C ARG A 198 10.73 11.08 -8.66
N THR A 199 9.97 11.78 -7.83
CA THR A 199 10.48 12.69 -6.79
C THR A 199 10.99 11.94 -5.55
N MET A 200 10.63 10.65 -5.39
CA MET A 200 11.03 9.79 -4.28
C MET A 200 11.85 8.62 -4.81
N ALA A 201 13.18 8.83 -4.99
CA ALA A 201 14.07 7.84 -5.60
C ALA A 201 14.07 6.47 -4.88
N ALA A 202 13.79 6.45 -3.58
CA ALA A 202 13.65 5.21 -2.81
C ALA A 202 12.46 4.35 -3.26
N TRP A 203 11.39 4.98 -3.78
CA TRP A 203 10.15 4.32 -4.18
C TRP A 203 9.97 4.23 -5.69
N ASP A 204 10.73 4.97 -6.50
CA ASP A 204 10.70 4.89 -7.96
C ASP A 204 11.46 3.65 -8.50
N THR A 205 11.06 2.45 -8.05
CA THR A 205 11.64 1.19 -8.50
C THR A 205 10.60 0.08 -8.60
N PRO A 206 10.78 -0.91 -9.50
CA PRO A 206 9.87 -2.06 -9.61
C PRO A 206 9.76 -2.89 -8.32
N ALA A 207 10.73 -2.79 -7.41
CA ALA A 207 10.70 -3.48 -6.12
C ALA A 207 9.48 -3.09 -5.26
N VAL A 208 8.91 -1.90 -5.47
CA VAL A 208 7.65 -1.51 -4.82
C VAL A 208 6.51 -2.39 -5.30
N LEU A 209 6.33 -2.54 -6.62
CA LEU A 209 5.30 -3.43 -7.16
C LEU A 209 5.46 -4.87 -6.69
N PHE A 210 6.68 -5.41 -6.72
CA PHE A 210 6.93 -6.77 -6.23
C PHE A 210 6.61 -6.91 -4.75
N SER A 211 6.98 -5.94 -3.90
CA SER A 211 6.66 -5.97 -2.47
C SER A 211 5.15 -5.93 -2.24
N PHE A 212 4.39 -5.23 -3.08
CA PHE A 212 2.93 -5.22 -2.99
C PHE A 212 2.29 -6.55 -3.44
N LEU A 213 2.87 -7.21 -4.45
CA LEU A 213 2.42 -8.51 -4.92
C LEU A 213 2.77 -9.63 -3.93
N THR A 214 3.96 -9.59 -3.31
CA THR A 214 4.35 -10.57 -2.28
C THR A 214 3.48 -10.46 -1.04
N THR A 215 3.17 -9.25 -0.56
CA THR A 215 2.15 -9.05 0.50
C THR A 215 0.82 -9.68 0.12
N ALA A 216 0.35 -9.45 -1.13
CA ALA A 216 -0.91 -10.02 -1.60
C ALA A 216 -0.87 -11.55 -1.67
N ALA A 217 0.27 -12.15 -2.06
CA ALA A 217 0.44 -13.60 -2.10
C ALA A 217 0.53 -14.23 -0.69
N VAL A 218 1.20 -13.56 0.27
CA VAL A 218 1.28 -13.98 1.67
C VAL A 218 -0.11 -13.95 2.32
N LEU A 219 -0.74 -12.78 2.35
CA LEU A 219 -2.05 -12.60 2.97
C LEU A 219 -3.15 -13.34 2.20
N GLY A 220 -3.01 -13.43 0.87
CA GLY A 220 -3.93 -14.15 0.01
C GLY A 220 -3.89 -15.66 0.23
N SER A 221 -2.71 -16.27 0.35
CA SER A 221 -2.59 -17.72 0.61
C SER A 221 -3.24 -18.09 1.95
N LEU A 222 -2.96 -17.32 3.01
CA LEU A 222 -3.55 -17.53 4.32
C LEU A 222 -5.06 -17.22 4.32
N GLY A 223 -5.48 -16.15 3.65
CA GLY A 223 -6.88 -15.78 3.50
C GLY A 223 -7.68 -16.85 2.76
N ALA A 224 -7.16 -17.39 1.66
CA ALA A 224 -7.79 -18.48 0.91
C ALA A 224 -7.99 -19.73 1.77
N LEU A 225 -6.97 -20.15 2.52
CA LEU A 225 -7.04 -21.30 3.42
C LEU A 225 -7.99 -21.11 4.61
N VAL A 226 -8.17 -19.86 5.08
CA VAL A 226 -9.10 -19.50 6.17
C VAL A 226 -10.54 -19.43 5.66
N LEU A 227 -10.76 -18.82 4.49
CA LEU A 227 -12.09 -18.54 3.96
C LEU A 227 -12.73 -19.73 3.26
N ALA A 228 -11.95 -20.57 2.60
CA ALA A 228 -12.43 -21.72 1.85
C ALA A 228 -11.83 -23.02 2.39
N PRO A 229 -12.54 -23.78 3.24
CA PRO A 229 -12.04 -25.06 3.77
C PRO A 229 -11.59 -26.05 2.68
N GLY A 230 -12.25 -26.06 1.52
CA GLY A 230 -11.85 -26.88 0.37
C GLY A 230 -10.48 -26.52 -0.22
N ALA A 231 -9.97 -25.30 0.04
CA ALA A 231 -8.62 -24.92 -0.38
C ALA A 231 -7.53 -25.72 0.37
N ARG A 232 -7.87 -26.38 1.49
CA ARG A 232 -6.94 -27.23 2.25
C ARG A 232 -6.51 -28.48 1.49
N GLU A 233 -7.31 -28.96 0.52
CA GLU A 233 -6.91 -30.03 -0.40
C GLU A 233 -5.68 -29.62 -1.23
N HIS A 234 -5.54 -28.32 -1.49
CA HIS A 234 -4.41 -27.72 -2.19
C HIS A 234 -3.38 -27.14 -1.19
N GLY A 235 -3.45 -27.54 0.08
CA GLY A 235 -2.63 -27.05 1.18
C GLY A 235 -1.13 -27.04 0.88
N PRO A 236 -0.52 -28.14 0.38
CA PRO A 236 0.90 -28.15 0.05
C PRO A 236 1.30 -27.09 -0.98
N ALA A 237 0.51 -26.91 -2.05
CA ALA A 237 0.78 -25.89 -3.07
C ALA A 237 0.66 -24.46 -2.51
N LEU A 238 -0.35 -24.22 -1.67
CA LEU A 238 -0.55 -22.93 -1.01
C LEU A 238 0.52 -22.63 0.04
N LEU A 239 1.05 -23.64 0.72
CA LEU A 239 2.19 -23.48 1.63
C LEU A 239 3.48 -23.16 0.88
N TRP A 240 3.72 -23.78 -0.28
CA TRP A 240 4.85 -23.42 -1.14
C TRP A 240 4.73 -21.99 -1.66
N LEU A 241 3.56 -21.60 -2.14
CA LEU A 241 3.30 -20.22 -2.56
C LEU A 241 3.54 -19.23 -1.41
N LEU A 242 3.01 -19.53 -0.22
CA LEU A 242 3.21 -18.73 0.99
C LEU A 242 4.69 -18.61 1.36
N ALA A 243 5.44 -19.71 1.38
CA ALA A 243 6.85 -19.74 1.74
C ALA A 243 7.71 -18.96 0.75
N LEU A 244 7.47 -19.14 -0.56
CA LEU A 244 8.18 -18.40 -1.61
C LEU A 244 7.85 -16.90 -1.58
N ALA A 245 6.58 -16.55 -1.40
CA ALA A 245 6.17 -15.15 -1.28
C ALA A 245 6.76 -14.49 -0.03
N ALA A 246 6.77 -15.19 1.11
CA ALA A 246 7.38 -14.69 2.34
C ALA A 246 8.90 -14.51 2.21
N ALA A 247 9.60 -15.47 1.60
CA ALA A 247 11.03 -15.36 1.34
C ALA A 247 11.34 -14.18 0.41
N ALA A 248 10.56 -14.00 -0.65
CA ALA A 248 10.69 -12.88 -1.57
C ALA A 248 10.43 -11.54 -0.87
N ASP A 249 9.40 -11.43 -0.02
CA ASP A 249 9.11 -10.19 0.70
C ASP A 249 10.20 -9.82 1.71
N ILE A 250 10.71 -10.81 2.46
CA ILE A 250 11.86 -10.63 3.35
C ILE A 250 13.08 -10.17 2.55
N ALA A 251 13.36 -10.80 1.40
CA ALA A 251 14.48 -10.42 0.55
C ALA A 251 14.35 -8.98 0.02
N LEU A 252 13.14 -8.55 -0.37
CA LEU A 252 12.87 -7.16 -0.76
C LEU A 252 13.05 -6.20 0.43
N GLY A 253 12.59 -6.59 1.62
CA GLY A 253 12.78 -5.87 2.88
C GLY A 253 14.24 -5.65 3.25
N VAL A 254 15.06 -6.68 3.13
CA VAL A 254 16.51 -6.62 3.37
C VAL A 254 17.22 -5.84 2.26
N GLY A 255 16.80 -6.01 1.00
CA GLY A 255 17.34 -5.28 -0.15
C GLY A 255 17.20 -3.76 0.00
N ARG A 256 16.10 -3.29 0.61
CA ARG A 256 15.90 -1.86 0.95
C ARG A 256 16.96 -1.32 1.90
N LEU A 257 17.50 -2.13 2.80
CA LEU A 257 18.59 -1.71 3.72
C LEU A 257 19.92 -1.48 3.01
N ARG A 258 20.13 -2.13 1.86
CA ARG A 258 21.40 -2.12 1.12
C ARG A 258 21.45 -1.05 0.05
N ARG A 259 20.31 -0.47 -0.34
CA ARG A 259 20.28 0.55 -1.40
C ARG A 259 20.86 1.85 -0.87
N PRO A 260 22.01 2.32 -1.42
CA PRO A 260 22.49 3.64 -1.08
C PRO A 260 21.43 4.65 -1.53
N ILE A 261 20.95 5.50 -0.61
CA ILE A 261 20.19 6.70 -1.00
C ILE A 261 21.12 7.45 -1.96
N SER A 262 20.78 7.44 -3.24
CA SER A 262 21.65 7.98 -4.28
C SER A 262 22.04 9.40 -3.91
N ALA A 263 23.34 9.70 -3.94
CA ALA A 263 23.94 10.99 -3.60
C ALA A 263 23.43 12.20 -4.42
N ARG A 264 22.43 12.00 -5.30
CA ARG A 264 21.73 13.04 -6.07
C ARG A 264 20.92 14.01 -5.21
N TYR A 265 20.58 13.64 -3.97
CA TYR A 265 19.96 14.52 -2.98
C TYR A 265 20.89 14.55 -1.76
N GLY A 266 21.66 15.63 -1.65
CA GLY A 266 22.79 15.73 -0.73
C GLY A 266 22.45 15.45 0.74
N ALA A 267 23.39 14.78 1.41
CA ALA A 267 23.66 14.86 2.84
C ALA A 267 22.44 14.82 3.80
N ILE A 268 21.73 13.69 3.86
CA ILE A 268 21.11 13.25 5.12
C ILE A 268 21.58 11.82 5.39
N ARG A 269 22.84 11.68 5.80
CA ARG A 269 23.33 10.46 6.46
C ARG A 269 22.96 10.56 7.94
N ALA A 270 21.67 10.51 8.23
CA ALA A 270 21.15 10.42 9.59
C ALA A 270 20.21 9.20 9.69
N SER A 271 20.52 8.31 10.64
CA SER A 271 19.76 7.13 11.06
C SER A 271 19.61 5.96 10.07
N ALA A 272 20.69 5.22 9.81
CA ALA A 272 20.60 3.86 9.23
C ALA A 272 20.12 2.78 10.23
N ARG A 273 19.99 3.12 11.53
CA ARG A 273 19.72 2.17 12.62
C ARG A 273 18.24 1.73 12.82
N PRO A 274 17.19 2.55 12.55
CA PRO A 274 15.81 2.13 12.79
C PRO A 274 15.26 1.15 11.73
N HIS A 275 15.85 1.05 10.53
CA HIS A 275 15.31 0.19 9.46
C HIS A 275 15.64 -1.30 9.66
N ALA A 276 16.82 -1.61 10.19
CA ALA A 276 17.25 -3.00 10.39
C ALA A 276 16.38 -3.70 11.46
N GLY A 277 15.98 -2.99 12.52
CA GLY A 277 15.11 -3.53 13.55
C GLY A 277 13.70 -3.86 13.05
N LEU A 278 13.13 -3.00 12.19
CA LEU A 278 11.82 -3.25 11.57
C LEU A 278 11.89 -4.37 10.53
N ALA A 279 12.97 -4.46 9.76
CA ALA A 279 13.20 -5.58 8.85
C ALA A 279 13.33 -6.91 9.59
N ALA A 280 14.05 -6.92 10.72
CA ALA A 280 14.18 -8.10 11.58
C ALA A 280 12.84 -8.47 12.23
N LEU A 281 12.05 -7.50 12.68
CA LEU A 281 10.70 -7.73 13.21
C LEU A 281 9.77 -8.33 12.15
N HIS A 282 9.77 -7.76 10.94
CA HIS A 282 8.98 -8.28 9.82
C HIS A 282 9.34 -9.74 9.53
N ALA A 283 10.63 -10.05 9.35
CA ALA A 283 11.08 -11.43 9.13
C ALA A 283 10.77 -12.35 10.32
N GLY A 284 10.98 -11.86 11.54
CA GLY A 284 10.74 -12.58 12.79
C GLY A 284 9.26 -12.86 13.10
N LEU A 285 8.32 -12.17 12.43
CA LEU A 285 6.89 -12.46 12.49
C LEU A 285 6.43 -13.31 11.31
N LEU A 286 6.99 -13.08 10.13
CA LEU A 286 6.59 -13.77 8.90
C LEU A 286 7.06 -15.23 8.87
N ILE A 287 8.29 -15.51 9.33
CA ILE A 287 8.79 -16.89 9.41
C ILE A 287 7.91 -17.74 10.33
N PRO A 288 7.63 -17.35 11.60
CA PRO A 288 6.70 -18.11 12.45
C PRO A 288 5.29 -18.23 11.88
N SER A 289 4.79 -17.22 11.16
CA SER A 289 3.50 -17.32 10.46
C SER A 289 3.48 -18.49 9.46
N THR A 290 4.51 -18.59 8.61
CA THR A 290 4.61 -19.67 7.62
C THR A 290 4.76 -21.05 8.28
N VAL A 291 5.56 -21.16 9.34
CA VAL A 291 5.75 -22.40 10.10
C VAL A 291 4.45 -22.82 10.80
N TRP A 292 3.74 -21.88 11.44
CA TRP A 292 2.45 -22.14 12.05
C TRP A 292 1.43 -22.61 11.03
N ALA A 293 1.38 -21.99 9.84
CA ALA A 293 0.45 -22.39 8.78
C ALA A 293 0.66 -23.85 8.36
N GLY A 294 1.92 -24.26 8.17
CA GLY A 294 2.27 -25.64 7.84
C GLY A 294 1.86 -26.63 8.94
N TRP A 295 2.24 -26.34 10.19
CA TRP A 295 1.88 -27.18 11.32
C TRP A 295 0.36 -27.25 11.54
N ALA A 296 -0.35 -26.13 11.43
CA ALA A 296 -1.79 -26.06 11.66
C ALA A 296 -2.58 -26.85 10.61
N LEU A 297 -2.12 -26.90 9.36
CA LEU A 297 -2.75 -27.74 8.34
C LEU A 297 -2.60 -29.23 8.65
N VAL A 298 -1.40 -29.67 9.06
CA VAL A 298 -1.14 -31.08 9.42
C VAL A 298 -1.88 -31.47 10.70
N ALA A 299 -1.87 -30.60 11.71
CA ALA A 299 -2.45 -30.86 13.03
C ALA A 299 -3.96 -30.54 13.10
N GLY A 300 -4.59 -30.13 12.00
CA GLY A 300 -6.01 -29.75 11.96
C GLY A 300 -6.37 -28.55 12.86
N ARG A 301 -5.41 -27.64 13.10
CA ARG A 301 -5.59 -26.46 13.97
C ARG A 301 -6.04 -25.23 13.19
N SER A 302 -6.38 -24.17 13.92
CA SER A 302 -6.78 -22.89 13.34
C SER A 302 -5.60 -22.19 12.66
N LEU A 303 -5.87 -21.60 11.48
CA LEU A 303 -4.92 -20.78 10.72
C LEU A 303 -4.97 -19.29 11.10
N LEU A 304 -5.90 -18.89 11.96
CA LEU A 304 -6.03 -17.49 12.41
C LEU A 304 -4.73 -16.95 13.07
N PRO A 305 -3.98 -17.73 13.88
CA PRO A 305 -2.71 -17.24 14.41
C PRO A 305 -1.66 -16.97 13.32
N ALA A 306 -1.57 -17.82 12.30
CA ALA A 306 -0.69 -17.56 11.15
C ALA A 306 -1.10 -16.27 10.42
N LEU A 307 -2.40 -16.09 10.14
CA LEU A 307 -2.92 -14.89 9.50
C LEU A 307 -2.64 -13.63 10.33
N ALA A 308 -2.84 -13.68 11.64
CA ALA A 308 -2.56 -12.57 12.54
C ALA A 308 -1.07 -12.21 12.57
N LEU A 309 -0.18 -13.21 12.63
CA LEU A 309 1.27 -13.00 12.58
C LEU A 309 1.71 -12.42 11.23
N ALA A 310 1.15 -12.91 10.11
CA ALA A 310 1.43 -12.36 8.79
C ALA A 310 0.96 -10.90 8.70
N LEU A 311 -0.26 -10.59 9.13
CA LEU A 311 -0.76 -9.21 9.15
C LEU A 311 0.13 -8.29 9.99
N ALA A 312 0.57 -8.74 11.17
CA ALA A 312 1.50 -7.99 12.00
C ALA A 312 2.86 -7.79 11.32
N ALA A 313 3.37 -8.81 10.63
CA ALA A 313 4.59 -8.73 9.83
C ALA A 313 4.45 -7.69 8.71
N GLU A 314 3.36 -7.73 7.94
CA GLU A 314 3.09 -6.79 6.85
C GLU A 314 2.97 -5.35 7.36
N VAL A 315 2.31 -5.13 8.51
CA VAL A 315 2.27 -3.81 9.17
C VAL A 315 3.68 -3.33 9.53
N ALA A 316 4.53 -4.20 10.10
CA ALA A 316 5.93 -3.87 10.38
C ALA A 316 6.72 -3.56 9.11
N GLY A 317 6.47 -4.31 8.02
CA GLY A 317 7.07 -4.08 6.70
C GLY A 317 6.65 -2.74 6.09
N ARG A 318 5.38 -2.35 6.25
CA ARG A 318 4.86 -1.02 5.85
C ARG A 318 5.50 0.09 6.69
N ALA A 319 5.62 -0.09 8.00
CA ALA A 319 6.33 0.86 8.86
C ALA A 319 7.80 1.03 8.46
N GLN A 320 8.46 -0.05 8.01
CA GLN A 320 9.79 0.04 7.43
C GLN A 320 9.79 0.84 6.12
N PHE A 321 8.81 0.59 5.23
CA PHE A 321 8.68 1.23 3.92
C PHE A 321 8.52 2.76 4.01
N TYR A 322 7.69 3.26 4.93
CA TYR A 322 7.43 4.69 5.07
C TYR A 322 8.55 5.49 5.74
N ARG A 323 9.48 4.81 6.40
CA ARG A 323 10.58 5.48 7.11
C ARG A 323 11.81 5.75 6.22
N VAL A 324 11.84 5.24 5.00
CA VAL A 324 12.97 5.35 4.03
C VAL A 324 13.13 6.76 3.49
#